data_AF-X1QZ02-F1
#
_entry.id   AF-X1QZ02-F1
#
_cell.length_a   1.000
_cell.length_b   1.000
_cell.length_c   1.000
_cell.angle_alpha   90.00
_cell.angle_beta   90.00
_cell.angle_gamma   90.00
#
_symmetry.space_group_name_H-M   'P 1'
#
loop_
_entity.id
_entity.type
_entity.pdbx_description
1 polymer ?
#
loop_
_entity_poly.entity_id
_entity_poly.type
_entity_poly.pdbx_seq_one_letter_code
_entity_poly.pdbx_strand_id
1 'polypeptide(L)' 'MGIVDVLDFLPENHPDRDSLLEILNKVSSALVSVQDKKTSLWYQVLDMGGDTPLKIVSLKM' A
#
# COMPACT_ATOMS: atom_id res chain seq x y z
N MET A 1 -6.99 -5.65 -4.07
CA MET A 1 -8.00 -6.60 -4.55
C MET A 1 -9.22 -6.61 -3.65
N GLY A 2 -9.14 -7.05 -2.39
CA GLY A 2 -10.33 -7.20 -1.51
C GLY A 2 -11.42 -6.10 -1.57
N ILE A 3 -11.11 -4.83 -1.28
CA ILE A 3 -12.15 -3.78 -1.24
C ILE A 3 -12.79 -3.51 -2.61
N VAL A 4 -11.99 -3.52 -3.69
CA VAL A 4 -12.54 -3.27 -5.04
C VAL A 4 -13.47 -4.39 -5.47
N ASP A 5 -13.12 -5.64 -5.15
CA ASP A 5 -13.95 -6.80 -5.47
C ASP A 5 -15.28 -6.76 -4.70
N VAL A 6 -15.27 -6.30 -3.44
CA VAL A 6 -16.50 -6.15 -2.63
C VAL A 6 -17.40 -5.05 -3.19
N LEU A 7 -16.84 -3.92 -3.61
CA LEU A 7 -17.61 -2.78 -4.12
C LEU A 7 -18.40 -3.11 -5.39
N ASP A 8 -17.97 -4.10 -6.18
CA ASP A 8 -18.69 -4.56 -7.38
C ASP A 8 -19.99 -5.30 -7.04
N PHE A 9 -20.09 -5.92 -5.86
CA PHE A 9 -21.26 -6.68 -5.42
C PHE A 9 -22.05 -5.99 -4.31
N LEU A 10 -21.51 -4.94 -3.69
CA LEU A 10 -22.17 -4.19 -2.63
C LEU A 10 -23.18 -3.19 -3.23
N PRO A 11 -24.45 -3.21 -2.81
CA PRO A 11 -25.45 -2.25 -3.27
C PRO A 11 -24.99 -0.80 -3.05
N GLU A 12 -25.29 0.08 -4.00
CA GLU A 12 -24.87 1.50 -3.94
C GLU A 12 -25.39 2.23 -2.71
N ASN A 13 -26.56 1.82 -2.20
CA ASN A 13 -27.22 2.41 -1.03
C ASN A 13 -26.87 1.70 0.29
N HIS A 14 -25.86 0.82 0.31
CA HIS A 14 -25.46 0.13 1.52
C HIS A 14 -24.85 1.13 2.53
N PRO A 15 -25.26 1.13 3.81
CA PRO A 15 -24.85 2.13 4.80
C PRO A 15 -23.32 2.21 4.98
N ASP A 16 -22.62 1.09 4.84
CA ASP A 16 -21.15 1.04 5.01
C ASP A 16 -20.34 1.28 3.72
N ARG A 17 -20.99 1.52 2.58
CA ARG A 17 -20.29 1.67 1.30
C ARG A 17 -19.35 2.88 1.30
N ASP A 18 -19.79 3.98 1.88
CA ASP A 18 -18.98 5.21 1.97
C ASP A 18 -17.72 5.01 2.82
N SER A 19 -17.84 4.24 3.91
CA SER A 19 -16.69 3.88 4.76
C SER A 19 -15.65 3.06 3.99
N LEU A 20 -16.09 2.10 3.16
CA LEU A 20 -15.19 1.31 2.32
C LEU A 20 -14.49 2.17 1.26
N LEU A 21 -15.21 3.11 0.65
CA LEU A 21 -14.63 4.06 -0.31
C LEU A 21 -13.58 4.96 0.37
N GLU A 22 -13.84 5.42 1.60
CA GLU A 22 -12.89 6.22 2.35
C GLU A 22 -11.60 5.44 2.64
N ILE A 23 -11.72 4.18 3.07
CA ILE A 23 -10.56 3.29 3.30
C ILE A 23 -9.80 3.06 1.99
N LEU A 24 -10.51 2.78 0.89
CA LEU A 24 -9.89 2.58 -0.43
C LEU A 24 -9.07 3.79 -0.86
N ASN A 25 -9.63 5.00 -0.72
CA ASN A 25 -8.96 6.25 -1.08
C ASN A 25 -7.71 6.49 -0.22
N LYS A 26 -7.79 6.26 1.10
CA LYS A 26 -6.65 6.39 2.02
C LYS A 26 -5.52 5.44 1.65
N VAL A 27 -5.83 4.16 1.41
CA VAL A 27 -4.83 3.15 1.04
C VAL A 27 -4.22 3.47 -0.33
N SER A 28 -5.03 3.85 -1.30
CA SER A 28 -4.56 4.21 -2.65
C SER A 28 -3.59 5.39 -2.60
N SER A 29 -3.93 6.43 -1.84
CA SER A 29 -3.04 7.59 -1.65
C SER A 29 -1.73 7.21 -0.94
N ALA A 30 -1.80 6.38 0.11
CA ALA A 30 -0.62 5.90 0.82
C ALA A 30 0.30 5.07 -0.09
N LEU A 31 -0.25 4.18 -0.91
CA LEU A 31 0.53 3.36 -1.84
C LEU A 31 1.25 4.21 -2.89
N VAL A 32 0.58 5.23 -3.45
CA VAL A 32 1.22 6.16 -4.39
C VAL A 32 2.36 6.93 -3.71
N SER A 33 2.22 7.27 -2.43
CA SER A 33 3.26 8.01 -1.68
C SER A 33 4.57 7.23 -1.50
N VAL A 34 4.51 5.89 -1.52
CA VAL A 34 5.64 4.97 -1.35
C VAL A 34 6.03 4.23 -2.64
N GLN A 35 5.45 4.61 -3.78
CA GLN A 35 5.82 4.06 -5.08
C GLN A 35 7.20 4.59 -5.50
N ASP A 36 8.07 3.72 -6.02
CA ASP A 36 9.33 4.17 -6.59
C ASP A 36 9.09 4.98 -7.86
N LYS A 37 9.52 6.25 -7.86
CA LYS A 37 9.28 7.19 -8.98
C LYS A 37 10.06 6.84 -10.25
N LYS A 38 11.13 6.03 -10.15
CA LYS A 38 11.94 5.66 -11.32
C LYS A 38 11.35 4.48 -12.08
N THR A 39 10.90 3.45 -11.35
CA THR A 39 10.41 2.21 -11.93
C THR A 39 8.89 2.10 -11.95
N SER A 40 8.19 2.94 -11.19
CA SER A 40 6.74 2.84 -10.93
C SER A 40 6.32 1.53 -10.26
N LEU A 41 7.26 0.86 -9.58
CA LEU A 41 7.03 -0.36 -8.82
C LEU A 41 7.06 -0.09 -7.31
N TRP A 42 6.81 -1.13 -6.53
CA TRP A 42 6.90 -1.11 -5.07
C TRP A 42 7.94 -2.11 -4.56
N TYR A 43 8.55 -1.79 -3.44
CA TYR A 43 9.46 -2.69 -2.73
C TYR A 43 8.69 -3.72 -1.90
N GLN A 44 9.35 -4.82 -1.55
CA GLN A 44 8.80 -5.84 -0.67
C GLN A 44 8.37 -5.26 0.69
N VAL A 45 9.14 -4.30 1.20
CA VAL A 45 8.77 -3.47 2.34
C VAL A 45 8.61 -2.06 1.83
N LEU A 46 7.35 -1.59 1.82
CA LEU A 46 6.92 -0.43 1.05
C LEU A 46 7.66 0.86 1.42
N ASP A 47 7.98 1.06 2.69
CA ASP A 47 8.64 2.25 3.23
C ASP A 47 10.18 2.18 3.24
N MET A 48 10.77 1.04 2.83
CA MET A 48 12.24 0.85 2.84
C MET A 48 12.90 1.00 1.47
N GLY A 49 12.22 1.62 0.49
CA GLY A 49 12.72 1.74 -0.89
C GLY A 49 14.02 2.52 -1.10
N GLY A 50 14.51 3.23 -0.08
CA GLY A 50 15.82 3.90 -0.08
C GLY A 50 16.70 3.56 1.13
N ASP A 51 16.19 2.79 2.08
CA ASP A 51 16.87 2.44 3.33
C ASP A 51 17.34 0.99 3.28
N THR A 52 18.46 0.79 2.60
CA THR A 52 19.36 -0.30 2.99
C THR A 52 20.64 0.36 3.51
N PRO A 53 20.88 0.23 4.82
CA PRO A 53 21.74 -0.86 5.20
C PRO A 53 21.11 -1.67 6.33
N LEU A 54 20.89 -2.96 6.07
CA LEU A 54 21.13 -3.94 7.12
C LEU A 54 22.60 -3.76 7.55
N LYS A 55 22.86 -2.88 8.52
CA LYS A 55 24.02 -3.02 9.41
C LYS A 55 23.78 -4.24 10.30
N ILE A 56 23.62 -5.42 9.72
CA ILE A 56 23.69 -6.67 10.47
C ILE A 56 25.14 -7.15 10.34
N VAL A 57 25.91 -6.61 11.30
CA VAL A 57 27.16 -7.12 11.85
C VAL A 57 28.27 -7.39 10.82
N SER A 58 29.19 -6.44 10.71
CA SER A 58 30.59 -6.72 10.38
C SER A 58 31.14 -7.64 11.48
N LEU A 59 30.91 -8.94 11.34
CA LEU A 59 31.69 -9.97 12.02
C LEU A 59 33.03 -9.98 11.28
N LYS A 60 33.92 -9.11 11.75
CA LYS A 60 35.35 -9.28 11.57
C LYS A 60 35.71 -10.62 12.21
N MET A 61 35.96 -11.61 11.36
CA MET A 61 36.87 -12.71 11.69
C MET A 61 38.22 -12.38 11.10
#